data_AF-B0W3U2-F1
#
_entry.id   AF-B0W3U2-F1
#
_cell.length_a   1.000
_cell.length_b   1.000
_cell.length_c   1.000
_cell.angle_alpha   90.00
_cell.angle_beta   90.00
_cell.angle_gamma   90.00
#
_symmetry.space_group_name_H-M   'P 1'
#
loop_
_entity.id
_entity.type
_entity.pdbx_description
1 polymer ?
#
loop_
_entity_poly.entity_id
_entity_poly.type
_entity_poly.pdbx_seq_one_letter_code
_entity_poly.pdbx_strand_id
1 'polypeptide(L)'
;MKSTTLSVLVLLTIVKLTLAAEQNVPASCLNKKFKIDPFYCCPTPKLLNPTIVKQCLELFPAPKDDKDQVKPDCMSECVMNRTGIFNRKKGVNDEKAMDTFVEKLEDKVWVGVVENAVTDCLEQSETRRASFEADTKQLQKRFKNDRICSPAAGFIMECVHVSVYKNCPDKKFAKNETECLEIKKHLTQCPFYTIFDQKPTPKKN
;
A
#
# COMPACT_ATOMS: atom_id res chain seq x y z
N MET A 1 -27.10 54.57 37.53
CA MET A 1 -25.71 54.08 37.44
C MET A 1 -25.73 52.56 37.44
N LYS A 2 -25.31 51.94 36.31
CA LYS A 2 -24.71 50.60 36.08
C LYS A 2 -25.24 49.42 36.93
N SER A 3 -25.68 48.29 36.38
CA SER A 3 -24.91 47.44 35.46
C SER A 3 -25.78 46.36 34.82
N THR A 4 -25.63 46.22 33.51
CA THR A 4 -26.24 45.19 32.65
C THR A 4 -25.46 43.89 32.79
N THR A 5 -26.07 42.80 33.28
CA THR A 5 -25.51 41.45 33.18
C THR A 5 -26.20 40.72 32.03
N LEU A 6 -25.56 40.78 30.87
CA LEU A 6 -25.89 40.03 29.66
C LEU A 6 -25.39 38.59 29.86
N SER A 7 -26.31 37.66 30.09
CA SER A 7 -26.00 36.23 30.16
C SER A 7 -25.71 35.72 28.75
N VAL A 8 -24.43 35.71 28.35
CA VAL A 8 -23.96 35.05 27.13
C VAL A 8 -23.76 33.58 27.45
N LEU A 9 -24.79 32.76 27.19
CA LEU A 9 -24.62 31.30 27.13
C LEU A 9 -23.76 30.99 25.90
N VAL A 10 -22.45 30.86 26.12
CA VAL A 10 -21.53 30.28 25.15
C VAL A 10 -21.84 28.78 25.07
N LEU A 11 -22.65 28.40 24.08
CA LEU A 11 -22.79 27.01 23.63
C LEU A 11 -21.43 26.56 23.08
N LEU A 12 -20.63 25.94 23.94
CA LEU A 12 -19.47 25.13 23.56
C LEU A 12 -19.98 23.89 22.80
N THR A 13 -20.24 24.05 21.51
CA THR A 13 -20.37 22.93 20.59
C THR A 13 -18.99 22.30 20.46
N ILE A 14 -18.77 21.23 21.23
CA ILE A 14 -17.63 20.33 21.04
C ILE A 14 -17.83 19.69 19.66
N VAL A 15 -17.25 20.31 18.63
CA VAL A 15 -17.04 19.66 17.34
C VAL A 15 -16.12 18.48 17.62
N LYS A 16 -16.71 17.29 17.75
CA LYS A 16 -15.98 16.03 17.72
C LYS A 16 -15.37 15.92 16.33
N LEU A 17 -14.15 16.41 16.19
CA LEU A 17 -13.33 16.20 15.01
C LEU A 17 -12.89 14.72 15.05
N THR A 18 -13.73 13.83 14.52
CA THR A 18 -13.35 12.45 14.26
C THR A 18 -12.40 12.44 13.07
N LEU A 19 -11.12 12.69 13.33
CA LEU A 19 -10.03 12.36 12.42
C LEU A 19 -9.75 10.86 12.56
N ALA A 20 -10.55 10.07 11.88
CA ALA A 20 -10.18 8.73 11.45
C ALA A 20 -10.79 8.55 10.06
N ALA A 21 -10.02 8.87 9.03
CA ALA A 21 -10.29 8.34 7.70
C ALA A 21 -9.94 6.84 7.75
N GLU A 22 -10.78 6.04 8.42
CA GLU A 22 -10.90 4.64 8.04
C GLU A 22 -11.39 4.67 6.60
N GLN A 23 -10.56 4.14 5.69
CA GLN A 23 -10.99 3.96 4.30
C GLN A 23 -12.17 2.99 4.33
N ASN A 24 -13.39 3.53 4.36
CA ASN A 24 -14.63 2.75 4.28
C ASN A 24 -14.71 2.17 2.87
N VAL A 25 -14.08 1.01 2.68
CA VAL A 25 -14.13 0.28 1.41
C VAL A 25 -15.56 -0.21 1.20
N PRO A 26 -16.19 0.09 0.05
CA PRO A 26 -17.58 -0.27 -0.19
C PRO A 26 -17.83 -1.77 0.02
N ALA A 27 -18.96 -2.14 0.61
CA ALA A 27 -19.32 -3.54 0.83
C ALA A 27 -19.37 -4.35 -0.48
N SER A 28 -19.63 -3.68 -1.62
CA SER A 28 -19.56 -4.26 -2.96
C SER A 28 -18.15 -4.73 -3.34
N CYS A 29 -17.10 -4.17 -2.74
CA CYS A 29 -15.71 -4.54 -2.99
C CYS A 29 -15.26 -5.79 -2.23
N LEU A 30 -15.84 -6.05 -1.05
CA LEU A 30 -15.34 -7.07 -0.11
C LEU A 30 -15.93 -8.47 -0.35
N ASN A 31 -17.05 -8.57 -1.06
CA ASN A 31 -17.77 -9.84 -1.24
C ASN A 31 -17.54 -10.49 -2.61
N LYS A 32 -16.74 -9.86 -3.48
CA LYS A 32 -16.48 -10.40 -4.82
C LYS A 32 -15.33 -11.40 -4.77
N LYS A 33 -15.56 -12.61 -5.27
CA LYS A 33 -14.54 -13.66 -5.39
C LYS A 33 -14.23 -13.88 -6.86
N PHE A 34 -12.96 -13.77 -7.20
CA PHE A 34 -12.44 -14.10 -8.52
C PHE A 34 -11.76 -15.47 -8.44
N LYS A 35 -12.06 -16.36 -9.38
CA LYS A 35 -11.47 -17.70 -9.47
C LYS A 35 -10.18 -17.69 -10.28
N ILE A 36 -10.08 -16.77 -11.24
CA ILE A 36 -8.87 -16.57 -12.03
C ILE A 36 -7.77 -15.90 -11.21
N ASP A 37 -6.53 -16.31 -11.43
CA ASP A 37 -5.37 -15.62 -10.88
C ASP A 37 -5.28 -14.22 -11.54
N PRO A 38 -5.32 -13.11 -10.77
CA PRO A 38 -5.12 -11.77 -11.31
C PRO A 38 -3.84 -11.65 -12.15
N PHE A 39 -2.76 -12.36 -11.80
CA PHE A 39 -1.51 -12.33 -12.57
C PHE A 39 -1.57 -13.10 -13.89
N TYR A 40 -2.55 -13.98 -14.08
CA TYR A 40 -2.86 -14.52 -15.41
C TYR A 40 -3.52 -13.45 -16.29
N CYS A 41 -4.42 -12.65 -15.72
CA CYS A 41 -5.08 -11.55 -16.43
C CYS A 41 -4.10 -10.48 -16.88
N CYS A 42 -3.11 -10.19 -16.04
CA CYS A 42 -2.04 -9.26 -16.35
C CYS A 42 -0.70 -9.81 -15.85
N PRO A 43 0.15 -10.36 -16.74
CA PRO A 43 1.45 -10.91 -16.36
C PRO A 43 2.46 -9.77 -16.14
N THR A 44 2.35 -9.12 -14.99
CA THR A 44 3.26 -8.03 -14.61
C THR A 44 4.69 -8.54 -14.49
N PRO A 45 5.69 -7.73 -14.86
CA PRO A 45 7.09 -8.12 -14.74
C PRO A 45 7.49 -8.27 -13.27
N LYS A 46 8.51 -9.09 -13.01
CA LYS A 46 9.15 -9.17 -11.69
C LYS A 46 9.98 -7.91 -11.48
N LEU A 47 9.41 -6.94 -10.79
CA LEU A 47 10.00 -5.62 -10.56
C LEU A 47 11.15 -5.61 -9.55
N LEU A 48 11.27 -6.66 -8.73
CA LEU A 48 12.26 -6.75 -7.65
C LEU A 48 13.01 -8.07 -7.74
N ASN A 49 14.26 -8.06 -7.25
CA ASN A 49 15.09 -9.26 -7.24
C ASN A 49 14.45 -10.33 -6.33
N PRO A 50 14.09 -11.51 -6.87
CA PRO A 50 13.36 -12.53 -6.12
C PRO A 50 14.16 -13.10 -4.95
N THR A 51 15.50 -13.12 -5.03
CA THR A 51 16.36 -13.56 -3.93
C THR A 51 16.31 -12.59 -2.77
N ILE A 52 16.32 -11.28 -3.04
CA ILE A 52 16.17 -10.25 -1.99
C ILE A 52 14.80 -10.35 -1.33
N VAL A 53 13.73 -10.46 -2.13
CA VAL A 53 12.36 -10.60 -1.62
C VAL A 53 12.24 -11.84 -0.73
N LYS A 54 12.75 -12.99 -1.18
CA LYS A 54 12.73 -14.24 -0.41
C LYS A 54 13.44 -14.10 0.94
N GLN A 55 14.65 -13.53 0.95
CA GLN A 55 15.41 -13.31 2.19
C GLN A 55 14.67 -12.39 3.17
N CYS A 56 14.01 -11.35 2.68
CA CYS A 56 13.23 -10.46 3.52
C CYS A 56 11.95 -11.10 4.05
N LEU A 57 11.29 -11.95 3.26
CA LEU A 57 10.14 -12.73 3.71
C LEU A 57 10.52 -13.74 4.80
N GLU A 58 11.69 -14.36 4.73
CA GLU A 58 12.19 -15.26 5.76
C GLU A 58 12.50 -14.54 7.08
N LEU A 59 13.00 -13.30 7.01
CA LEU A 59 13.27 -12.45 8.18
C LEU A 59 11.99 -11.85 8.79
N PHE A 60 11.02 -11.54 7.94
CA PHE A 60 9.76 -10.89 8.30
C PHE A 60 8.59 -11.66 7.68
N PRO A 61 8.28 -12.86 8.22
CA PRO A 61 7.22 -13.70 7.70
C PRO A 61 5.86 -13.01 7.87
N ALA A 62 4.94 -13.30 6.96
CA ALA A 62 3.57 -12.85 7.08
C ALA A 62 2.93 -13.38 8.39
N PRO A 63 2.04 -12.59 9.02
CA PRO A 63 1.19 -13.05 10.12
C PRO A 63 0.53 -14.40 9.79
N LYS A 64 0.47 -15.32 10.77
CA LYS A 64 -0.09 -16.67 10.59
C LYS A 64 -1.55 -16.76 11.01
N ASP A 65 -2.00 -15.89 11.91
CA ASP A 65 -3.40 -15.81 12.35
C ASP A 65 -3.81 -14.35 12.65
N ASP A 66 -5.09 -14.10 12.88
CA ASP A 66 -5.59 -12.74 13.14
C ASP A 66 -5.22 -12.20 14.53
N LYS A 67 -4.64 -13.05 15.40
CA LYS A 67 -4.17 -12.63 16.73
C LYS A 67 -2.76 -12.08 16.66
N ASP A 68 -2.01 -12.40 15.62
CA ASP A 68 -0.81 -11.65 15.26
C ASP A 68 -1.25 -10.21 14.99
N GLN A 69 -1.01 -9.32 15.96
CA GLN A 69 -1.25 -7.90 15.77
C GLN A 69 -0.53 -7.48 14.49
N VAL A 70 -1.26 -6.83 13.57
CA VAL A 70 -0.68 -6.34 12.32
C VAL A 70 0.47 -5.39 12.66
N LYS A 71 1.68 -5.93 12.59
CA LYS A 71 2.92 -5.17 12.79
C LYS A 71 3.17 -4.35 11.52
N PRO A 72 3.85 -3.19 11.63
CA PRO A 72 4.25 -2.42 10.47
C PRO A 72 5.04 -3.30 9.49
N ASP A 73 4.81 -3.15 8.19
CA ASP A 73 5.40 -4.00 7.15
C ASP A 73 6.94 -3.85 7.08
N CYS A 74 7.63 -4.66 7.86
CA CYS A 74 9.08 -4.72 7.88
C CYS A 74 9.67 -5.49 6.70
N MET A 75 8.87 -6.31 6.00
CA MET A 75 9.32 -7.02 4.80
C MET A 75 9.61 -6.00 3.70
N SER A 76 8.71 -5.05 3.45
CA SER A 76 8.94 -4.00 2.45
C SER A 76 10.11 -3.09 2.82
N GLU A 77 10.25 -2.68 4.09
CA GLU A 77 11.43 -1.91 4.51
C GLU A 77 12.73 -2.69 4.29
N CYS A 78 12.75 -4.00 4.57
CA CYS A 78 13.91 -4.84 4.32
C CYS A 78 14.29 -4.87 2.84
N VAL A 79 13.30 -5.05 1.94
CA VAL A 79 13.54 -5.08 0.49
C VAL A 79 14.08 -3.74 0.02
N MET A 80 13.41 -2.64 0.37
CA MET A 80 13.79 -1.30 -0.04
C MET A 80 15.17 -0.88 0.51
N ASN A 81 15.55 -1.37 1.70
CA ASN A 81 16.88 -1.12 2.25
C ASN A 81 17.96 -1.89 1.46
N ARG A 82 17.72 -3.17 1.16
CA ARG A 82 18.67 -4.02 0.42
C ARG A 82 18.86 -3.58 -1.03
N THR A 83 17.88 -2.93 -1.63
CA THR A 83 17.98 -2.34 -2.97
C THR A 83 18.58 -0.92 -2.95
N GLY A 84 18.78 -0.32 -1.77
CA GLY A 84 19.29 1.05 -1.63
C GLY A 84 18.25 2.13 -1.92
N ILE A 85 16.99 1.75 -2.14
CA ILE A 85 15.86 2.67 -2.38
C ILE A 85 15.50 3.42 -1.10
N PHE A 86 15.61 2.79 0.06
CA PHE A 86 15.20 3.40 1.33
C PHE A 86 16.28 3.29 2.40
N ASN A 87 16.52 4.40 3.09
CA ASN A 87 17.36 4.45 4.26
C ASN A 87 16.71 5.33 5.32
N ARG A 88 16.53 4.84 6.54
CA ARG A 88 15.88 5.61 7.62
C ARG A 88 16.53 6.97 7.93
N LYS A 89 17.84 7.11 7.70
CA LYS A 89 18.57 8.37 7.93
C LYS A 89 18.47 9.34 6.74
N LYS A 90 18.40 8.81 5.52
CA LYS A 90 18.45 9.59 4.27
C LYS A 90 17.10 9.71 3.56
N GLY A 91 16.08 8.96 3.99
CA GLY A 91 14.80 8.86 3.30
C GLY A 91 14.85 7.94 2.09
N VAL A 92 14.06 8.29 1.08
CA VAL A 92 13.94 7.58 -0.19
C VAL A 92 15.03 8.07 -1.16
N ASN A 93 15.55 7.17 -1.98
CA ASN A 93 16.49 7.45 -3.06
C ASN A 93 15.80 7.16 -4.40
N ASP A 94 15.32 8.22 -5.03
CA ASP A 94 14.53 8.18 -6.27
C ASP A 94 15.32 7.61 -7.44
N GLU A 95 16.60 7.96 -7.56
CA GLU A 95 17.49 7.41 -8.59
C GLU A 95 17.62 5.89 -8.44
N LYS A 96 17.82 5.39 -7.20
CA LYS A 96 17.88 3.96 -6.94
C LYS A 96 16.54 3.26 -7.13
N ALA A 97 15.42 3.94 -6.90
CA ALA A 97 14.10 3.41 -7.22
C ALA A 97 13.96 3.20 -8.73
N MET A 98 14.33 4.20 -9.53
CA MET A 98 14.25 4.13 -10.99
C MET A 98 15.17 3.03 -11.56
N ASP A 99 16.44 3.00 -11.15
CA ASP A 99 17.40 1.93 -11.51
C ASP A 99 16.84 0.54 -11.17
N THR A 100 16.36 0.36 -9.93
CA THR A 100 15.90 -0.94 -9.46
C THR A 100 14.66 -1.44 -10.21
N PHE A 101 13.66 -0.58 -10.41
CA PHE A 101 12.37 -0.98 -10.95
C PHE A 101 12.32 -0.98 -12.48
N VAL A 102 13.10 -0.11 -13.14
CA VAL A 102 13.00 0.13 -14.59
C VAL A 102 14.17 -0.43 -15.37
N GLU A 103 15.41 -0.19 -14.96
CA GLU A 103 16.59 -0.50 -15.80
C GLU A 103 16.75 -2.00 -16.08
N LYS A 104 16.20 -2.85 -15.20
CA LYS A 104 16.25 -4.32 -15.31
C LYS A 104 15.09 -4.91 -16.10
N LEU A 105 14.21 -4.08 -16.69
CA LEU A 105 13.11 -4.55 -17.51
C LEU A 105 13.60 -4.96 -18.91
N GLU A 106 13.52 -6.27 -19.18
CA GLU A 106 13.81 -6.84 -20.49
C GLU A 106 12.74 -6.46 -21.53
N ASP A 107 11.46 -6.51 -21.12
CA ASP A 107 10.33 -6.23 -22.00
C ASP A 107 10.00 -4.74 -22.05
N LYS A 108 10.37 -4.12 -23.17
CA LYS A 108 10.20 -2.68 -23.42
C LYS A 108 8.75 -2.20 -23.40
N VAL A 109 7.75 -3.09 -23.54
CA VAL A 109 6.33 -2.72 -23.42
C VAL A 109 5.99 -2.22 -22.02
N TRP A 110 6.77 -2.62 -21.00
CA TRP A 110 6.54 -2.22 -19.61
C TRP A 110 7.31 -0.97 -19.18
N VAL A 111 8.36 -0.55 -19.88
CA VAL A 111 9.27 0.52 -19.43
C VAL A 111 8.50 1.78 -19.07
N GLY A 112 7.72 2.35 -20.00
CA GLY A 112 6.96 3.57 -19.72
C GLY A 112 5.87 3.40 -18.66
N VAL A 113 5.29 2.19 -18.52
CA VAL A 113 4.29 1.91 -17.47
C VAL A 113 4.95 1.93 -16.10
N VAL A 114 6.12 1.32 -15.97
CA VAL A 114 6.84 1.23 -14.70
C VAL A 114 7.50 2.57 -14.36
N GLU A 115 8.07 3.30 -15.32
CA GLU A 115 8.62 4.65 -15.11
C GLU A 115 7.57 5.61 -14.54
N ASN A 116 6.37 5.65 -15.16
CA ASN A 116 5.28 6.48 -14.68
C ASN A 116 4.82 6.04 -13.29
N ALA A 117 4.68 4.73 -13.06
CA ALA A 117 4.31 4.20 -11.74
C ALA A 117 5.33 4.58 -10.65
N VAL A 118 6.63 4.45 -10.91
CA VAL A 118 7.69 4.81 -9.96
C VAL A 118 7.62 6.30 -9.66
N THR A 119 7.54 7.15 -10.70
CA THR A 119 7.47 8.61 -10.55
C THR A 119 6.28 9.03 -9.69
N ASP A 120 5.07 8.60 -10.06
CA ASP A 120 3.83 8.94 -9.35
C ASP A 120 3.86 8.47 -7.90
N CYS A 121 4.44 7.29 -7.64
CA CYS A 121 4.48 6.72 -6.29
C CYS A 121 5.52 7.40 -5.40
N LEU A 122 6.63 7.86 -5.95
CA LEU A 122 7.62 8.65 -5.22
C LEU A 122 7.03 10.02 -4.83
N GLU A 123 6.37 10.71 -5.76
CA GLU A 123 5.67 11.98 -5.49
C GLU A 123 4.59 11.80 -4.41
N GLN A 124 3.77 10.76 -4.53
CA GLN A 124 2.76 10.45 -3.52
C GLN A 124 3.37 10.09 -2.15
N SER A 125 4.54 9.46 -2.13
CA SER A 125 5.24 9.15 -0.88
C SER A 125 5.69 10.44 -0.18
N GLU A 126 6.27 11.39 -0.92
CA GLU A 126 6.72 12.66 -0.36
C GLU A 126 5.54 13.49 0.17
N THR A 127 4.44 13.58 -0.58
CA THR A 127 3.24 14.30 -0.12
C THR A 127 2.63 13.69 1.15
N ARG A 128 2.86 12.39 1.41
CA ARG A 128 2.39 11.67 2.60
C ARG A 128 3.40 11.61 3.73
N ARG A 129 4.61 12.18 3.58
CA ARG A 129 5.71 12.06 4.54
C ARG A 129 5.30 12.39 5.98
N ALA A 130 4.59 13.51 6.19
CA ALA A 130 4.11 13.90 7.51
C ALA A 130 3.11 12.89 8.12
N SER A 131 2.27 12.27 7.28
CA SER A 131 1.36 11.20 7.70
C SER A 131 2.14 9.98 8.15
N PHE A 132 3.13 9.54 7.37
CA PHE A 132 3.96 8.38 7.72
C PHE A 132 4.75 8.58 9.01
N GLU A 133 5.24 9.80 9.26
CA GLU A 133 5.90 10.14 10.53
C GLU A 133 4.93 10.07 11.72
N ALA A 134 3.70 10.58 11.55
CA ALA A 134 2.67 10.50 12.57
C ALA A 134 2.27 9.04 12.86
N ASP A 135 2.06 8.23 11.83
CA ASP A 135 1.73 6.81 11.93
C ASP A 135 2.84 6.05 12.64
N THR A 136 4.11 6.32 12.29
CA THR A 136 5.27 5.72 12.95
C THR A 136 5.28 6.03 14.44
N LYS A 137 5.02 7.28 14.83
CA LYS A 137 4.95 7.69 16.25
C LYS A 137 3.80 7.01 16.99
N GLN A 138 2.64 6.86 16.34
CA GLN A 138 1.49 6.15 16.92
C GLN A 138 1.81 4.66 17.13
N LEU A 139 2.41 4.02 16.13
CA LEU A 139 2.81 2.62 16.19
C LEU A 139 3.86 2.37 17.28
N GLN A 140 4.84 3.29 17.44
CA GLN A 140 5.81 3.24 18.54
C GLN A 140 5.16 3.31 19.92
N LYS A 141 4.10 4.11 20.09
CA LYS A 141 3.35 4.17 21.36
C LYS A 141 2.61 2.87 21.63
N ARG A 142 2.03 2.26 20.60
CA ARG A 142 1.28 1.00 20.68
C ARG A 142 2.18 -0.21 20.94
N PHE A 143 3.34 -0.24 20.31
CA PHE A 143 4.25 -1.39 20.30
C PHE A 143 5.63 -1.01 20.86
N LYS A 144 5.68 -0.60 22.14
CA LYS A 144 6.85 0.04 22.77
C LYS A 144 8.16 -0.74 22.68
N ASN A 145 8.10 -2.06 22.57
CA ASN A 145 9.27 -2.95 22.55
C ASN A 145 9.54 -3.59 21.17
N ASP A 146 8.68 -3.33 20.18
CA ASP A 146 8.85 -3.87 18.83
C ASP A 146 9.63 -2.91 17.94
N ARG A 147 10.32 -3.47 16.94
CA ARG A 147 10.83 -2.69 15.81
C ARG A 147 9.67 -2.17 14.97
N ILE A 148 9.55 -0.85 14.87
CA ILE A 148 8.55 -0.19 14.00
C ILE A 148 9.18 0.15 12.66
N CYS A 149 8.70 -0.48 11.59
CA CYS A 149 9.12 -0.21 10.22
C CYS A 149 8.41 0.99 9.60
N SER A 150 9.10 1.63 8.65
CA SER A 150 8.65 2.85 8.00
C SER A 150 7.48 2.55 7.06
N PRO A 151 6.33 3.22 7.24
CA PRO A 151 5.19 3.08 6.33
C PRO A 151 5.53 3.49 4.88
N ALA A 152 6.48 4.41 4.69
CA ALA A 152 6.88 4.89 3.37
C ALA A 152 7.44 3.77 2.47
N ALA A 153 8.21 2.83 3.05
CA ALA A 153 8.79 1.74 2.29
C ALA A 153 7.72 0.76 1.76
N GLY A 154 6.75 0.41 2.61
CA GLY A 154 5.58 -0.39 2.22
C GLY A 154 4.74 0.32 1.18
N PHE A 155 4.47 1.62 1.40
CA PHE A 155 3.68 2.44 0.48
C PHE A 155 4.26 2.47 -0.93
N ILE A 156 5.55 2.78 -1.10
CA ILE A 156 6.16 2.87 -2.44
C ILE A 156 6.12 1.51 -3.13
N MET A 157 6.50 0.44 -2.42
CA MET A 157 6.52 -0.91 -2.99
C MET A 157 5.12 -1.33 -3.47
N GLU A 158 4.11 -1.17 -2.61
CA GLU A 158 2.73 -1.49 -2.95
C GLU A 158 2.22 -0.59 -4.08
N CYS A 159 2.41 0.72 -3.98
CA CYS A 159 1.95 1.70 -4.97
C CYS A 159 2.46 1.36 -6.37
N VAL A 160 3.75 1.06 -6.52
CA VAL A 160 4.35 0.72 -7.82
C VAL A 160 3.72 -0.57 -8.37
N HIS A 161 3.66 -1.64 -7.57
CA HIS A 161 3.06 -2.91 -8.02
C HIS A 161 1.58 -2.75 -8.42
N VAL A 162 0.80 -2.00 -7.64
CA VAL A 162 -0.61 -1.71 -7.91
C VAL A 162 -0.76 -0.88 -9.18
N SER A 163 0.04 0.17 -9.35
CA SER A 163 -0.02 1.06 -10.50
C SER A 163 0.34 0.33 -11.79
N VAL A 164 1.40 -0.48 -11.77
CA VAL A 164 1.82 -1.30 -12.92
C VAL A 164 0.72 -2.28 -13.33
N TYR A 165 0.07 -2.94 -12.37
CA TYR A 165 -1.04 -3.83 -12.68
C TYR A 165 -2.25 -3.08 -13.26
N LYS A 166 -2.66 -1.97 -12.65
CA LYS A 166 -3.81 -1.17 -13.11
C LYS A 166 -3.59 -0.62 -14.52
N ASN A 167 -2.35 -0.30 -14.86
CA ASN A 167 -1.94 0.20 -16.17
C ASN A 167 -1.40 -0.91 -17.09
N CYS A 168 -1.88 -2.15 -16.91
CA CYS A 168 -1.51 -3.28 -17.75
C CYS A 168 -1.64 -2.95 -19.25
N PRO A 169 -0.56 -3.09 -20.04
CA PRO A 169 -0.62 -2.88 -21.48
C PRO A 169 -1.67 -3.78 -22.13
N ASP A 170 -2.44 -3.20 -23.04
CA ASP A 170 -3.50 -3.90 -23.76
C ASP A 170 -3.02 -5.15 -24.51
N LYS A 171 -1.76 -5.17 -24.96
CA LYS A 171 -1.15 -6.33 -25.62
C LYS A 171 -0.80 -7.48 -24.67
N LYS A 172 -0.74 -7.22 -23.36
CA LYS A 172 -0.40 -8.19 -22.30
C LYS A 172 -1.63 -8.68 -21.55
N PHE A 173 -2.68 -7.87 -21.52
CA PHE A 173 -3.90 -8.19 -20.80
C PHE A 173 -4.71 -9.28 -21.48
N ALA A 174 -5.19 -10.28 -20.72
CA ALA A 174 -6.00 -11.38 -21.23
C ALA A 174 -7.45 -10.93 -21.53
N LYS A 175 -7.65 -10.19 -22.62
CA LYS A 175 -8.96 -9.58 -22.99
C LYS A 175 -10.06 -10.60 -23.33
N ASN A 176 -9.69 -11.82 -23.69
CA ASN A 176 -10.64 -12.86 -24.09
C ASN A 176 -11.28 -13.56 -22.88
N GLU A 177 -10.84 -13.23 -21.67
CA GLU A 177 -11.27 -13.86 -20.43
C GLU A 177 -12.24 -12.92 -19.70
N THR A 178 -13.51 -13.33 -19.63
CA THR A 178 -14.58 -12.51 -19.03
C THR A 178 -14.24 -12.08 -17.61
N GLU A 179 -13.69 -13.00 -16.79
CA GLU A 179 -13.35 -12.72 -15.40
C GLU A 179 -12.20 -11.70 -15.27
N CYS A 180 -11.28 -11.65 -16.24
CA CYS A 180 -10.26 -10.61 -16.28
C CYS A 180 -10.86 -9.22 -16.52
N LEU A 181 -11.81 -9.10 -17.46
CA LEU A 181 -12.52 -7.85 -17.69
C LEU A 181 -13.30 -7.40 -16.46
N GLU A 182 -13.88 -8.33 -15.72
CA GLU A 182 -14.54 -8.06 -14.45
C GLU A 182 -13.59 -7.56 -13.36
N ILE A 183 -12.40 -8.15 -13.26
CA ILE A 183 -11.33 -7.65 -12.36
C ILE A 183 -10.97 -6.21 -12.73
N LYS A 184 -10.72 -5.94 -14.01
CA LYS A 184 -10.37 -4.59 -14.49
C LYS A 184 -11.46 -3.58 -14.14
N LYS A 185 -12.74 -3.95 -14.32
CA LYS A 185 -13.90 -3.13 -13.92
C LYS A 185 -13.97 -2.92 -12.41
N HIS A 186 -13.77 -3.96 -11.61
CA HIS A 186 -13.79 -3.91 -10.15
C HIS A 186 -12.75 -2.92 -9.60
N LEU A 187 -11.53 -2.95 -10.15
CA LEU A 187 -10.43 -2.08 -9.74
C LEU A 187 -10.62 -0.59 -10.06
N THR A 188 -11.65 -0.22 -10.83
CA THR A 188 -12.01 1.19 -11.04
C THR A 188 -12.62 1.85 -9.80
N GLN A 189 -13.20 1.06 -8.89
CA GLN A 189 -13.91 1.55 -7.70
C GLN A 189 -13.42 0.89 -6.41
N CYS A 190 -12.69 -0.22 -6.52
CA CYS A 190 -12.26 -1.03 -5.38
C CYS A 190 -10.74 -1.09 -5.24
N PRO A 191 -10.22 -1.22 -4.00
CA PRO A 191 -8.80 -1.39 -3.75
C PRO A 191 -8.22 -2.67 -4.36
N PHE A 192 -6.93 -2.64 -4.71
CA PHE A 192 -6.25 -3.76 -5.38
C PHE A 192 -6.30 -5.06 -4.58
N TYR A 193 -6.12 -5.00 -3.27
CA TYR A 193 -6.13 -6.21 -2.42
C TYR A 193 -7.44 -7.00 -2.48
N THR A 194 -8.54 -6.41 -2.96
CA THR A 194 -9.87 -7.06 -3.03
C THR A 194 -10.03 -8.03 -4.19
N ILE A 195 -9.06 -8.11 -5.11
CA ILE A 195 -9.10 -9.06 -6.23
C ILE A 195 -8.39 -10.38 -5.91
N PHE A 196 -7.67 -10.43 -4.78
CA PHE A 196 -7.04 -11.65 -4.30
C PHE A 196 -7.99 -12.35 -3.34
N ASP A 197 -8.05 -13.67 -3.42
CA ASP A 197 -8.80 -14.45 -2.46
C ASP A 197 -8.20 -14.21 -1.07
N GLN A 198 -9.00 -13.65 -0.17
CA GLN A 198 -8.59 -13.53 1.22
C GLN A 198 -8.43 -14.95 1.75
N LYS A 199 -7.21 -15.33 2.17
CA LYS A 199 -6.99 -16.63 2.81
C LYS A 199 -8.06 -16.80 3.89
N PRO A 200 -8.76 -17.95 3.95
CA PRO A 200 -9.81 -18.14 4.91
C PRO A 200 -9.27 -17.92 6.32
N THR A 201 -9.92 -17.01 7.05
CA THR A 201 -9.75 -16.81 8.48
C THR A 201 -9.88 -18.18 9.15
N PRO A 202 -8.91 -18.64 9.96
CA PRO A 202 -9.03 -19.92 10.64
C PRO A 202 -10.31 -19.92 11.48
N LYS A 203 -11.24 -20.83 11.19
CA LYS A 203 -12.42 -21.03 12.03
C LYS A 203 -11.94 -21.40 13.43
N LYS A 204 -12.29 -20.58 14.42
CA LYS A 204 -12.11 -20.93 15.83
C LYS A 204 -12.94 -22.18 16.11
N ASN A 205 -12.27 -23.31 16.34
CA ASN A 205 -12.84 -24.45 17.05
C ASN A 205 -12.59 -24.25 18.54
#